data_AF-A0A8T4VP18-F1
#
_entry.id   AF-A0A8T4VP18-F1
#
_cell.length_a   1.000
_cell.length_b   1.000
_cell.length_c   1.000
_cell.angle_alpha   90.00
_cell.angle_beta   90.00
_cell.angle_gamma   90.00
#
_symmetry.space_group_name_H-M   'P 1'
#
loop_
_entity.id
_entity.type
_entity.pdbx_description
1 polymer ?
#
loop_
_entity_poly.entity_id
_entity_poly.type
_entity_poly.pdbx_seq_one_letter_code
_entity_poly.pdbx_strand_id
1 'polypeptide(L)'
;NARLFLIAQAPGEVEDNKGNMFLGPSGKVLDKLLSAAGISRDEIYMTNLIKCHLPKNRKPKHDEIEACHQYLDQEINSIKPAFLIPMGHYATRYLLQKFDRKIPSKHEFYKLYGSLLYIQKQKIYPVQHPAAPLHDDSLQSVLEKNYNRLSVFSQPCKWAASCPMKHYYEQGLLDEKWRELYCFGDWKSCIRYQKEEKNEYHQDWMLPDGTLDKRLK
;
A
#
# COMPACT_ATOMS: atom_id res chain seq x y z
N ASN A 1 -4.96 14.88 -7.45
CA ASN A 1 -5.39 13.94 -6.39
C ASN A 1 -4.19 13.13 -5.93
N ALA A 2 -4.04 12.94 -4.60
CA ALA A 2 -2.96 12.15 -4.04
C ALA A 2 -3.05 10.70 -4.52
N ARG A 3 -1.94 10.18 -5.05
CA ARG A 3 -1.85 8.81 -5.57
C ARG A 3 -1.74 7.78 -4.44
N LEU A 4 -1.11 8.17 -3.34
CA LEU A 4 -0.84 7.37 -2.15
C LEU A 4 -1.68 7.87 -0.98
N PHE A 5 -2.37 6.95 -0.31
CA PHE A 5 -3.31 7.28 0.76
C PHE A 5 -2.99 6.45 2.00
N LEU A 6 -2.30 7.06 2.96
CA LEU A 6 -1.80 6.43 4.18
C LEU A 6 -2.86 6.49 5.27
N ILE A 7 -3.16 5.33 5.86
CA ILE A 7 -4.24 5.20 6.85
C ILE A 7 -3.68 4.68 8.16
N ALA A 8 -3.58 5.55 9.16
CA ALA A 8 -3.21 5.20 10.54
C ALA A 8 -4.44 4.75 11.34
N GLN A 9 -4.20 4.34 12.58
CA GLN A 9 -5.24 3.82 13.45
C GLN A 9 -6.11 4.91 14.06
N ALA A 10 -5.49 5.82 14.82
CA ALA A 10 -6.14 6.89 15.58
C ALA A 10 -5.08 7.96 15.88
N PRO A 11 -5.48 9.22 16.10
CA PRO A 11 -4.55 10.27 16.52
C PRO A 11 -4.04 10.03 17.96
N GLY A 12 -2.78 10.38 18.18
CA GLY A 12 -2.23 10.56 19.52
C GLY A 12 -2.77 11.83 20.20
N GLU A 13 -2.54 11.96 21.50
CA GLU A 13 -3.07 13.08 22.30
C GLU A 13 -2.64 14.47 21.77
N VAL A 14 -1.37 14.62 21.40
CA VAL A 14 -0.85 15.87 20.84
C VAL A 14 -1.43 16.16 19.44
N GLU A 15 -1.70 15.12 18.68
CA GLU A 15 -2.19 15.20 17.29
C GLU A 15 -3.65 15.62 17.26
N ASP A 16 -4.45 15.07 18.17
CA ASP A 16 -5.87 15.40 18.37
C ASP A 16 -6.03 16.86 18.81
N ASN A 17 -5.24 17.30 19.79
CA ASN A 17 -5.27 18.68 20.28
C ASN A 17 -4.84 19.72 19.22
N LYS A 18 -3.89 19.36 18.34
CA LYS A 18 -3.35 20.28 17.32
C LYS A 18 -4.00 20.13 15.94
N GLY A 19 -4.88 19.14 15.75
CA GLY A 19 -5.50 18.81 14.47
C GLY A 19 -4.53 18.36 13.37
N ASN A 20 -3.32 17.92 13.74
CA ASN A 20 -2.26 17.56 12.80
C ASN A 20 -1.72 16.15 13.09
N MET A 21 -1.55 15.33 12.06
CA MET A 21 -1.11 13.95 12.20
C MET A 21 0.41 13.81 12.31
N PHE A 22 0.85 12.75 13.00
CA PHE A 22 2.26 12.35 13.10
C PHE A 22 3.16 13.46 13.65
N LEU A 23 2.77 14.06 14.78
CA LEU A 23 3.57 15.06 15.50
C LEU A 23 4.47 14.43 16.57
N GLY A 24 4.20 13.18 16.96
CA GLY A 24 4.94 12.47 18.00
C GLY A 24 6.22 11.77 17.52
N PRO A 25 6.82 10.90 18.37
CA PRO A 25 8.00 10.10 18.02
C PRO A 25 7.81 9.22 16.78
N SER A 26 6.62 8.61 16.62
CA SER A 26 6.25 7.84 15.43
C SER A 26 6.26 8.69 14.16
N GLY A 27 5.93 9.97 14.26
CA GLY A 27 5.98 10.91 13.14
C GLY A 27 7.40 11.18 12.66
N LYS A 28 8.36 11.33 13.58
CA LYS A 28 9.78 11.45 13.22
C LYS A 28 10.30 10.19 12.51
N VAL A 29 9.84 9.01 12.92
CA VAL A 29 10.18 7.76 12.23
C VAL A 29 9.55 7.73 10.85
N LEU A 30 8.27 8.09 10.72
CA LEU A 30 7.59 8.21 9.43
C LEU A 30 8.33 9.17 8.48
N ASP A 31 8.74 10.33 8.96
CA ASP A 31 9.48 11.32 8.15
C ASP A 31 10.78 10.76 7.61
N LYS A 32 11.54 10.03 8.44
CA LYS A 32 12.77 9.34 8.00
C LYS A 32 12.48 8.29 6.93
N LEU A 33 11.42 7.50 7.10
CA LEU A 33 11.03 6.46 6.14
C LEU A 33 10.58 7.05 4.80
N LEU A 34 9.76 8.11 4.83
CA LEU A 34 9.31 8.82 3.64
C LEU A 34 10.50 9.49 2.93
N SER A 35 11.39 10.12 3.68
CA SER A 35 12.60 10.74 3.13
C SER A 35 13.53 9.71 2.49
N ALA A 36 13.74 8.55 3.12
CA ALA A 36 14.54 7.46 2.54
C ALA A 36 13.90 6.89 1.26
N ALA A 37 12.57 6.88 1.20
CA ALA A 37 11.82 6.52 0.00
C ALA A 37 11.77 7.64 -1.06
N GLY A 38 12.28 8.84 -0.76
CA GLY A 38 12.21 9.99 -1.67
C GLY A 38 10.79 10.50 -1.91
N ILE A 39 9.90 10.39 -0.93
CA ILE A 39 8.50 10.82 -1.01
C ILE A 39 8.28 12.06 -0.14
N SER A 40 7.69 13.10 -0.73
CA SER A 40 7.23 14.27 0.03
C SER A 40 5.90 14.00 0.73
N ARG A 41 5.68 14.64 1.89
CA ARG A 41 4.37 14.65 2.55
C ARG A 41 3.26 15.25 1.67
N ASP A 42 3.61 16.09 0.69
CA ASP A 42 2.64 16.71 -0.23
C ASP A 42 2.14 15.73 -1.31
N GLU A 43 2.87 14.64 -1.54
CA GLU A 43 2.49 13.60 -2.52
C GLU A 43 1.53 12.56 -1.93
N ILE A 44 1.32 12.60 -0.61
CA ILE A 44 0.53 11.64 0.13
C ILE A 44 -0.68 12.32 0.78
N TYR A 45 -1.79 11.60 0.83
CA TYR A 45 -2.89 11.92 1.72
C TYR A 45 -2.78 11.04 2.96
N MET A 46 -2.83 11.65 4.15
CA MET A 46 -2.77 10.95 5.42
C MET A 46 -4.07 11.11 6.18
N THR A 47 -4.56 10.02 6.74
CA THR A 47 -5.77 10.01 7.56
C THR A 47 -5.73 8.89 8.58
N ASN A 48 -6.71 8.87 9.50
CA ASN A 48 -6.90 7.82 10.47
C ASN A 48 -8.21 7.05 10.23
N LEU A 49 -8.22 5.77 10.61
CA LEU A 49 -9.43 4.97 10.70
C LEU A 49 -10.40 5.53 11.76
N ILE A 50 -9.89 5.84 12.96
CA ILE A 50 -10.61 6.53 14.02
C ILE A 50 -10.19 8.01 14.03
N LYS A 51 -11.15 8.93 13.98
CA LYS A 51 -10.89 10.37 13.87
C LYS A 51 -10.58 11.07 15.20
N CYS A 52 -10.76 10.39 16.33
CA CYS A 52 -10.58 10.95 17.66
C CYS A 52 -9.51 10.21 18.46
N HIS A 53 -8.90 10.90 19.42
CA HIS A 53 -7.96 10.28 20.33
C HIS A 53 -8.61 9.18 21.19
N LEU A 54 -7.95 8.03 21.28
CA LEU A 54 -8.40 6.92 22.12
C LEU A 54 -7.78 7.01 23.53
N PRO A 55 -8.57 6.84 24.61
CA PRO A 55 -8.07 6.95 25.97
C PRO A 55 -6.84 6.08 26.23
N LYS A 56 -5.77 6.68 26.78
CA LYS A 56 -4.48 6.01 27.06
C LYS A 56 -3.82 5.38 25.84
N ASN A 57 -4.08 5.90 24.63
CA ASN A 57 -3.58 5.33 23.36
C ASN A 57 -3.91 3.83 23.19
N ARG A 58 -5.03 3.37 23.77
CA ARG A 58 -5.44 1.97 23.66
C ARG A 58 -5.85 1.62 22.23
N LYS A 59 -5.94 0.32 21.95
CA LYS A 59 -6.50 -0.18 20.70
C LYS A 59 -8.00 0.18 20.58
N PRO A 60 -8.50 0.45 19.36
CA PRO A 60 -9.91 0.71 19.12
C PRO A 60 -10.72 -0.56 19.37
N LYS A 61 -11.92 -0.34 19.91
CA LYS A 61 -12.96 -1.35 20.01
C LYS A 61 -13.72 -1.44 18.69
N HIS A 62 -14.52 -2.49 18.55
CA HIS A 62 -15.27 -2.73 17.32
C HIS A 62 -16.37 -1.67 17.12
N ASP A 63 -17.14 -1.37 18.15
CA ASP A 63 -18.17 -0.32 18.18
C ASP A 63 -17.62 1.06 17.80
N GLU A 64 -16.40 1.38 18.23
CA GLU A 64 -15.72 2.63 17.84
C GLU A 64 -15.38 2.69 16.35
N ILE A 65 -14.95 1.57 15.77
CA ILE A 65 -14.70 1.47 14.32
C ILE A 65 -16.02 1.57 13.57
N GLU A 66 -17.05 0.86 14.00
CA GLU A 66 -18.39 0.92 13.38
C GLU A 66 -18.97 2.34 13.40
N ALA A 67 -18.79 3.09 14.49
CA ALA A 67 -19.26 4.47 14.57
C ALA A 67 -18.47 5.45 13.67
N CYS A 68 -17.18 5.19 13.44
CA CYS A 68 -16.26 6.18 12.86
C CYS A 68 -15.88 5.90 11.39
N HIS A 69 -15.96 4.65 10.92
CA HIS A 69 -15.43 4.25 9.62
C HIS A 69 -16.07 4.98 8.43
N GLN A 70 -17.32 5.43 8.56
CA GLN A 70 -18.04 6.20 7.54
C GLN A 70 -17.26 7.42 7.05
N TYR A 71 -16.47 8.08 7.90
CA TYR A 71 -15.66 9.22 7.51
C TYR A 71 -14.50 8.80 6.60
N LEU A 72 -13.81 7.70 6.93
CA LEU A 72 -12.76 7.15 6.08
C LEU A 72 -13.33 6.72 4.73
N ASP A 73 -14.53 6.14 4.71
CA ASP A 73 -15.20 5.74 3.48
C ASP A 73 -15.54 6.92 2.58
N GLN A 74 -16.04 8.02 3.16
CA GLN A 74 -16.29 9.25 2.44
C GLN A 74 -15.00 9.85 1.86
N GLU A 75 -13.90 9.84 2.62
CA GLU A 75 -12.59 10.30 2.12
C GLU A 75 -12.11 9.44 0.95
N ILE A 76 -12.16 8.11 1.07
CA ILE A 76 -11.77 7.17 -0.01
C ILE A 76 -12.63 7.40 -1.26
N ASN A 77 -13.95 7.52 -1.10
CA ASN A 77 -14.88 7.72 -2.22
C ASN A 77 -14.69 9.08 -2.92
N SER A 78 -14.33 10.11 -2.17
CA SER A 78 -14.13 11.46 -2.69
C SER A 78 -12.78 11.60 -3.39
N ILE A 79 -11.72 11.09 -2.78
CA ILE A 79 -10.34 11.24 -3.28
C ILE A 79 -10.02 10.23 -4.37
N LYS A 80 -10.62 9.02 -4.31
CA LYS A 80 -10.39 7.89 -5.21
C LYS A 80 -8.90 7.57 -5.37
N PRO A 81 -8.20 7.28 -4.26
CA PRO A 81 -6.76 7.06 -4.31
C PRO A 81 -6.39 5.80 -5.09
N ALA A 82 -5.30 5.87 -5.84
CA ALA A 82 -4.80 4.71 -6.58
C ALA A 82 -4.28 3.62 -5.64
N PHE A 83 -3.71 3.98 -4.49
CA PHE A 83 -3.21 3.06 -3.47
C PHE A 83 -3.72 3.42 -2.08
N LEU A 84 -4.27 2.44 -1.38
CA LEU A 84 -4.54 2.51 0.05
C LEU A 84 -3.39 1.84 0.81
N ILE A 85 -2.76 2.56 1.73
CA ILE A 85 -1.59 2.10 2.49
C ILE A 85 -1.97 2.08 3.98
N PRO A 86 -2.66 1.02 4.45
CA PRO A 86 -2.99 0.91 5.85
C PRO A 86 -1.75 0.61 6.69
N MET A 87 -1.60 1.34 7.78
CA MET A 87 -0.52 1.20 8.75
C MET A 87 -0.99 0.36 9.95
N GLY A 88 -0.49 -0.86 10.03
CA GLY A 88 -0.78 -1.79 11.12
C GLY A 88 -2.11 -2.54 10.99
N HIS A 89 -2.45 -3.26 12.06
CA HIS A 89 -3.47 -4.32 12.02
C HIS A 89 -4.89 -3.80 11.76
N TYR A 90 -5.33 -2.76 12.49
CA TYR A 90 -6.74 -2.36 12.48
C TYR A 90 -7.16 -1.70 11.17
N ALA A 91 -6.36 -0.77 10.65
CA ALA A 91 -6.58 -0.17 9.34
C ALA A 91 -6.56 -1.23 8.23
N THR A 92 -5.59 -2.16 8.28
CA THR A 92 -5.46 -3.24 7.29
C THR A 92 -6.68 -4.15 7.33
N ARG A 93 -7.07 -4.60 8.53
CA ARG A 93 -8.23 -5.48 8.71
C ARG A 93 -9.51 -4.80 8.21
N TYR A 94 -9.73 -3.54 8.56
CA TYR A 94 -10.89 -2.79 8.11
C TYR A 94 -10.98 -2.76 6.58
N LEU A 95 -9.89 -2.36 5.90
CA LEU A 95 -9.90 -2.30 4.44
C LEU A 95 -10.10 -3.66 3.78
N LEU A 96 -9.50 -4.72 4.31
CA LEU A 96 -9.73 -6.07 3.80
C LEU A 96 -11.22 -6.45 3.90
N GLN A 97 -11.88 -6.16 5.01
CA GLN A 97 -13.32 -6.41 5.17
C GLN A 97 -14.15 -5.54 4.22
N LYS A 98 -13.81 -4.25 4.09
CA LYS A 98 -14.50 -3.30 3.21
C LYS A 98 -14.55 -3.75 1.74
N PHE A 99 -13.47 -4.37 1.26
CA PHE A 99 -13.36 -4.88 -0.11
C PHE A 99 -13.65 -6.39 -0.21
N ASP A 100 -14.47 -6.92 0.71
CA ASP A 100 -14.95 -8.31 0.76
C ASP A 100 -13.84 -9.38 0.72
N ARG A 101 -12.67 -9.08 1.27
CA ARG A 101 -11.60 -10.06 1.44
C ARG A 101 -11.69 -10.73 2.80
N LYS A 102 -11.72 -12.07 2.78
CA LYS A 102 -11.62 -12.88 4.01
C LYS A 102 -10.37 -12.50 4.79
N ILE A 103 -10.56 -12.22 6.08
CA ILE A 103 -9.43 -11.96 6.98
C ILE A 103 -8.67 -13.27 7.21
N PRO A 104 -7.36 -13.30 6.92
CA PRO A 104 -6.57 -14.51 7.08
C PRO A 104 -6.30 -14.79 8.57
N SER A 105 -5.68 -15.94 8.85
CA SER A 105 -5.24 -16.27 10.20
C SER A 105 -4.21 -15.25 10.72
N LYS A 106 -4.00 -15.18 12.04
CA LYS A 106 -3.05 -14.24 12.65
C LYS A 106 -1.65 -14.33 12.03
N HIS A 107 -1.15 -15.54 11.79
CA HIS A 107 0.18 -15.76 11.21
C HIS A 107 0.26 -15.29 9.75
N GLU A 108 -0.76 -15.57 8.95
CA GLU A 108 -0.84 -15.13 7.56
C GLU A 108 -1.05 -13.62 7.44
N PHE A 109 -1.71 -13.00 8.41
CA PHE A 109 -1.93 -11.55 8.43
C PHE A 109 -0.61 -10.79 8.40
N TYR A 110 0.39 -11.21 9.18
CA TYR A 110 1.70 -10.57 9.18
C TYR A 110 2.43 -10.71 7.84
N LYS A 111 2.13 -11.75 7.04
CA LYS A 111 2.69 -11.91 5.69
C LYS A 111 2.10 -10.94 4.68
N LEU A 112 0.97 -10.29 4.99
CA LEU A 112 0.40 -9.26 4.13
C LEU A 112 1.23 -7.98 4.14
N TYR A 113 1.97 -7.70 5.22
CA TYR A 113 2.80 -6.51 5.28
C TYR A 113 3.90 -6.57 4.23
N GLY A 114 3.98 -5.52 3.41
CA GLY A 114 4.93 -5.46 2.30
C GLY A 114 4.45 -6.13 1.01
N SER A 115 3.22 -6.67 0.98
CA SER A 115 2.62 -7.28 -0.22
C SER A 115 1.57 -6.37 -0.84
N LEU A 116 1.66 -6.13 -2.15
CA LEU A 116 0.63 -5.39 -2.89
C LEU A 116 -0.56 -6.30 -3.20
N LEU A 117 -1.73 -5.91 -2.73
CA LEU A 117 -3.00 -6.59 -2.97
C LEU A 117 -3.81 -5.80 -3.99
N TYR A 118 -4.51 -6.51 -4.88
CA TYR A 118 -5.49 -5.91 -5.78
C TYR A 118 -6.83 -6.62 -5.58
N ILE A 119 -7.80 -5.91 -5.01
CA ILE A 119 -9.07 -6.45 -4.54
C ILE A 119 -10.18 -5.48 -4.96
N GLN A 120 -11.20 -5.96 -5.66
CA GLN A 120 -12.31 -5.12 -6.16
C GLN A 120 -11.84 -3.81 -6.85
N LYS A 121 -10.83 -3.93 -7.72
CA LYS A 121 -10.17 -2.80 -8.42
C LYS A 121 -9.44 -1.79 -7.53
N GLN A 122 -9.33 -2.04 -6.24
CA GLN A 122 -8.54 -1.23 -5.32
C GLN A 122 -7.17 -1.89 -5.05
N LYS A 123 -6.10 -1.08 -5.11
CA LYS A 123 -4.78 -1.50 -4.64
C LYS A 123 -4.62 -1.19 -3.16
N ILE A 124 -4.21 -2.20 -2.39
CA ILE A 124 -3.99 -2.10 -0.95
C ILE A 124 -2.59 -2.62 -0.64
N TYR A 125 -1.78 -1.79 0.02
CA TYR A 125 -0.41 -2.13 0.42
C TYR A 125 -0.25 -1.99 1.93
N PRO A 126 -0.51 -3.06 2.70
CA PRO A 126 -0.35 -3.03 4.14
C PRO A 126 1.12 -2.83 4.53
N VAL A 127 1.36 -1.93 5.48
CA VAL A 127 2.68 -1.72 6.08
C VAL A 127 2.60 -1.77 7.60
N GLN A 128 3.71 -2.09 8.26
CA GLN A 128 3.80 -1.95 9.70
C GLN A 128 3.68 -0.46 10.10
N HIS A 129 3.17 -0.23 11.31
CA HIS A 129 3.07 1.11 11.86
C HIS A 129 4.46 1.70 12.15
N PRO A 130 4.73 3.00 11.90
CA PRO A 130 6.03 3.63 12.17
C PRO A 130 6.49 3.55 13.64
N ALA A 131 5.57 3.29 14.57
CA ALA A 131 5.91 3.07 15.97
C ALA A 131 6.44 1.66 16.28
N ALA A 132 6.36 0.70 15.35
CA ALA A 132 6.78 -0.69 15.61
C ALA A 132 8.26 -0.82 16.02
N PRO A 133 9.22 -0.13 15.36
CA PRO A 133 10.64 -0.20 15.76
C PRO A 133 10.91 0.36 17.16
N LEU A 134 10.07 1.27 17.68
CA LEU A 134 10.23 1.79 19.04
C LEU A 134 10.09 0.69 20.12
N HIS A 135 9.56 -0.48 19.75
CA HIS A 135 9.40 -1.63 20.61
C HIS A 135 10.29 -2.82 20.20
N ASP A 136 10.79 -2.85 18.96
CA ASP A 136 11.57 -3.95 18.40
C ASP A 136 12.43 -3.45 17.22
N ASP A 137 13.72 -3.19 17.49
CA ASP A 137 14.68 -2.67 16.51
C ASP A 137 14.89 -3.62 15.32
N SER A 138 14.63 -4.93 15.47
CA SER A 138 14.81 -5.90 14.39
C SER A 138 13.87 -5.63 13.20
N LEU A 139 12.76 -4.94 13.44
CA LEU A 139 11.77 -4.59 12.43
C LEU A 139 12.16 -3.39 11.57
N GLN A 140 13.19 -2.62 11.96
CA GLN A 140 13.59 -1.40 11.26
C GLN A 140 13.94 -1.67 9.78
N SER A 141 14.73 -2.71 9.52
CA SER A 141 15.15 -3.07 8.15
C SER A 141 13.96 -3.49 7.26
N VAL A 142 13.00 -4.22 7.83
CA VAL A 142 11.78 -4.65 7.13
C VAL A 142 10.89 -3.45 6.86
N LEU A 143 10.79 -2.52 7.81
CA LEU A 143 10.01 -1.30 7.68
C LEU A 143 10.59 -0.42 6.57
N GLU A 144 11.89 -0.16 6.57
CA GLU A 144 12.56 0.60 5.52
C GLU A 144 12.34 -0.01 4.14
N LYS A 145 12.49 -1.33 4.00
CA LYS A 145 12.22 -2.04 2.75
C LYS A 145 10.78 -1.81 2.26
N ASN A 146 9.80 -1.86 3.15
CA ASN A 146 8.39 -1.70 2.81
C ASN A 146 8.05 -0.24 2.45
N TYR A 147 8.59 0.74 3.18
CA TYR A 147 8.36 2.15 2.86
C TYR A 147 9.09 2.59 1.60
N ASN A 148 10.28 2.05 1.33
CA ASN A 148 11.00 2.29 0.08
C ASN A 148 10.22 1.82 -1.16
N ARG A 149 9.29 0.86 -1.03
CA ARG A 149 8.40 0.44 -2.12
C ARG A 149 7.37 1.51 -2.49
N LEU A 150 7.05 2.45 -1.60
CA LEU A 150 6.12 3.53 -1.93
C LEU A 150 6.62 4.38 -3.10
N SER A 151 7.94 4.51 -3.27
CA SER A 151 8.58 5.21 -4.41
C SER A 151 8.28 4.54 -5.75
N VAL A 152 8.02 3.22 -5.73
CA VAL A 152 7.60 2.45 -6.89
C VAL A 152 6.16 2.80 -7.23
N PHE A 153 5.32 2.96 -6.21
CA PHE A 153 3.91 3.25 -6.42
C PHE A 153 3.65 4.66 -6.90
N SER A 154 4.52 5.63 -6.63
CA SER A 154 4.33 7.01 -7.10
C SER A 154 4.38 7.14 -8.63
N GLN A 155 5.03 6.21 -9.33
CA GLN A 155 5.20 6.26 -10.79
C GLN A 155 4.85 4.93 -11.47
N PRO A 156 4.33 4.94 -12.71
CA PRO A 156 4.16 3.72 -13.47
C PRO A 156 5.51 3.14 -13.94
N CYS A 157 5.50 1.87 -14.33
CA CYS A 157 6.63 1.26 -15.03
C CYS A 157 7.02 2.08 -16.27
N LYS A 158 8.32 2.33 -16.44
CA LYS A 158 8.84 3.07 -17.61
C LYS A 158 8.48 2.45 -18.96
N TRP A 159 8.32 1.13 -19.01
CA TRP A 159 7.94 0.39 -20.22
C TRP A 159 6.44 0.15 -20.34
N ALA A 160 5.59 0.63 -19.41
CA ALA A 160 4.15 0.33 -19.41
C ALA A 160 3.44 0.70 -20.72
N ALA A 161 3.94 1.71 -21.44
CA ALA A 161 3.35 2.17 -22.70
C ALA A 161 3.69 1.29 -23.92
N SER A 162 4.86 0.63 -23.91
CA SER A 162 5.40 -0.17 -25.02
C SER A 162 5.48 -1.67 -24.71
N CYS A 163 5.25 -2.07 -23.46
CA CYS A 163 5.34 -3.45 -23.02
C CYS A 163 4.23 -4.31 -23.68
N PRO A 164 4.54 -5.52 -24.18
CA PRO A 164 3.57 -6.46 -24.72
C PRO A 164 2.35 -6.72 -23.82
N MET A 165 2.51 -6.59 -22.50
CA MET A 165 1.41 -6.72 -21.53
C MET A 165 0.26 -5.74 -21.80
N LYS A 166 0.54 -4.54 -22.30
CA LYS A 166 -0.49 -3.58 -22.71
C LYS A 166 -1.28 -4.13 -23.90
N HIS A 167 -0.58 -4.62 -24.91
CA HIS A 167 -1.19 -5.15 -26.13
C HIS A 167 -2.09 -6.36 -25.85
N TYR A 168 -1.60 -7.33 -25.08
CA TYR A 168 -2.41 -8.51 -24.71
C TYR A 168 -3.64 -8.15 -23.89
N TYR A 169 -3.55 -7.14 -23.03
CA TYR A 169 -4.70 -6.62 -22.30
C TYR A 169 -5.72 -5.96 -23.23
N GLU A 170 -5.27 -5.11 -24.17
CA GLU A 170 -6.16 -4.44 -25.14
C GLU A 170 -6.87 -5.43 -26.06
N GLN A 171 -6.28 -6.60 -26.32
CA GLN A 171 -6.90 -7.71 -27.05
C GLN A 171 -7.79 -8.62 -26.18
N GLY A 172 -7.90 -8.36 -24.88
CA GLY A 172 -8.67 -9.20 -23.95
C GLY A 172 -8.02 -10.55 -23.60
N LEU A 173 -6.74 -10.74 -23.94
CA LEU A 173 -5.98 -11.97 -23.66
C LEU A 173 -5.35 -11.97 -22.26
N LEU A 174 -5.20 -10.79 -21.63
CA LEU A 174 -4.59 -10.62 -20.32
C LEU A 174 -5.56 -9.99 -19.33
N ASP A 175 -5.67 -10.60 -18.14
CA ASP A 175 -6.44 -10.06 -17.01
C ASP A 175 -5.86 -8.70 -16.54
N GLU A 176 -6.74 -7.73 -16.29
CA GLU A 176 -6.43 -6.37 -15.81
C GLU A 176 -5.47 -6.39 -14.60
N LYS A 177 -5.62 -7.38 -13.71
CA LYS A 177 -4.81 -7.50 -12.50
C LYS A 177 -3.30 -7.50 -12.77
N TRP A 178 -2.85 -8.03 -13.91
CA TRP A 178 -1.43 -8.07 -14.25
C TRP A 178 -0.87 -6.67 -14.48
N ARG A 179 -1.64 -5.81 -15.14
CA ARG A 179 -1.24 -4.42 -15.35
C ARG A 179 -1.35 -3.63 -14.07
N GLU A 180 -2.39 -3.86 -13.27
CA GLU A 180 -2.61 -3.10 -12.04
C GLU A 180 -1.64 -3.45 -10.93
N LEU A 181 -1.26 -4.72 -10.77
CA LEU A 181 -0.30 -5.18 -9.77
C LEU A 181 1.15 -4.88 -10.16
N TYR A 182 1.49 -4.90 -11.44
CA TYR A 182 2.87 -4.74 -11.89
C TYR A 182 3.08 -3.42 -12.61
N CYS A 183 2.51 -3.22 -13.80
CA CYS A 183 2.78 -2.04 -14.63
C CYS A 183 2.42 -0.71 -13.95
N PHE A 184 1.28 -0.66 -13.26
CA PHE A 184 0.80 0.49 -12.50
C PHE A 184 0.86 0.29 -10.99
N GLY A 185 1.54 -0.77 -10.56
CA GLY A 185 1.68 -1.24 -9.18
C GLY A 185 3.15 -1.38 -8.80
N ASP A 186 3.54 -2.57 -8.31
CA ASP A 186 4.91 -2.88 -7.93
C ASP A 186 5.75 -3.33 -9.14
N TRP A 187 6.05 -2.41 -10.05
CA TRP A 187 6.82 -2.73 -11.27
C TRP A 187 8.23 -3.23 -10.98
N LYS A 188 8.84 -2.86 -9.84
CA LYS A 188 10.14 -3.41 -9.42
C LYS A 188 10.08 -4.92 -9.11
N SER A 189 8.89 -5.47 -8.82
CA SER A 189 8.69 -6.92 -8.63
C SER A 189 8.52 -7.68 -9.95
N CYS A 190 8.29 -7.00 -11.07
CA CYS A 190 8.12 -7.61 -12.38
C CYS A 190 9.44 -8.23 -12.87
N ILE A 191 9.45 -9.52 -13.13
CA ILE A 191 10.64 -10.25 -13.61
C ILE A 191 11.04 -9.76 -15.00
N ARG A 192 10.07 -9.40 -15.86
CA ARG A 192 10.37 -8.77 -17.16
C ARG A 192 11.14 -7.47 -16.97
N TYR A 193 10.65 -6.59 -16.10
CA TYR A 193 11.33 -5.33 -15.79
C TYR A 193 12.78 -5.57 -15.34
N GLN A 194 12.98 -6.52 -14.42
CA GLN A 194 14.30 -6.85 -13.91
C GLN A 194 15.25 -7.39 -14.99
N LYS A 195 14.72 -8.17 -15.95
CA LYS A 195 15.50 -8.70 -17.08
C LYS A 195 15.83 -7.61 -18.09
N GLU A 196 14.86 -6.78 -18.44
CA GLU A 196 15.03 -5.63 -19.34
C GLU A 196 16.08 -4.66 -18.78
N GLU A 197 16.11 -4.41 -17.46
CA GLU A 197 17.16 -3.58 -16.82
C GLU A 197 18.56 -4.19 -16.92
N LYS A 198 18.66 -5.51 -16.94
CA LYS A 198 19.92 -6.25 -17.05
C LYS A 198 20.32 -6.53 -18.50
N ASN A 199 19.52 -6.09 -19.48
CA ASN A 199 19.64 -6.48 -20.89
C ASN A 199 19.62 -8.01 -21.10
N GLU A 200 18.88 -8.74 -20.27
CA GLU A 200 18.66 -10.17 -20.43
C GLU A 200 17.47 -10.45 -21.35
N TYR A 201 17.66 -11.34 -22.32
CA TYR A 201 16.56 -11.78 -23.19
C TYR A 201 15.47 -12.51 -22.40
N HIS A 202 14.21 -12.24 -22.77
CA HIS A 202 13.04 -13.02 -22.40
C HIS A 202 12.01 -13.02 -23.52
N GLN A 203 11.06 -13.93 -23.43
CA GLN A 203 9.95 -14.04 -24.36
C GLN A 203 8.92 -12.92 -24.14
N ASP A 204 8.25 -12.47 -25.21
CA ASP A 204 7.18 -11.46 -25.09
C ASP A 204 5.94 -11.98 -24.36
N TRP A 205 5.69 -13.28 -24.45
CA TRP A 205 4.60 -14.00 -23.80
C TRP A 205 4.95 -14.46 -22.35
N MET A 206 6.05 -13.94 -21.80
CA MET A 206 6.36 -14.05 -20.37
C MET A 206 5.47 -13.12 -19.56
N LEU A 207 4.84 -13.62 -18.52
CA LEU A 207 4.05 -12.83 -17.58
C LEU A 207 4.96 -12.07 -16.59
N PRO A 208 4.46 -11.04 -15.90
CA PRO A 208 5.24 -10.25 -14.95
C PRO A 208 5.85 -11.05 -13.79
N ASP A 209 5.27 -12.20 -13.43
CA ASP A 209 5.81 -13.12 -12.42
C ASP A 209 6.87 -14.09 -12.96
N GLY A 210 7.23 -13.98 -14.25
CA GLY A 210 8.21 -14.80 -14.94
C GLY A 210 7.67 -16.10 -15.51
N THR A 211 6.39 -16.43 -15.30
CA THR A 211 5.78 -17.61 -15.92
C THR A 211 5.56 -17.36 -17.42
N LEU A 212 5.52 -18.43 -18.22
CA LEU A 212 5.31 -18.36 -19.65
C LEU A 212 3.87 -18.78 -19.99
N ASP A 213 3.10 -17.92 -20.65
CA ASP A 213 1.72 -18.22 -21.06
C ASP A 213 1.62 -18.45 -22.57
N LYS A 214 1.60 -19.73 -22.98
CA LYS A 214 1.61 -20.12 -24.40
C LYS A 214 0.42 -19.57 -25.20
N ARG A 215 -0.64 -19.12 -24.55
CA ARG A 215 -1.82 -18.50 -25.19
C ARG A 215 -1.52 -17.11 -25.75
N LEU A 216 -0.46 -16.48 -25.28
CA LEU A 216 -0.01 -15.15 -25.70
C LEU A 216 1.06 -15.21 -26.81
N LYS A 217 1.38 -16.41 -27.31
CA LYS A 217 2.37 -16.61 -28.37
C LYS A 217 1.83 -16.16 -29.73
#